data_AF-A0A3D4MZU9-F1
#
_entry.id   AF-A0A3D4MZU9-F1
#
_cell.length_a   1.000
_cell.length_b   1.000
_cell.length_c   1.000
_cell.angle_alpha   90.00
_cell.angle_beta   90.00
_cell.angle_gamma   90.00
#
_symmetry.space_group_name_H-M   'P 1'
#
loop_
_entity.id
_entity.type
_entity.pdbx_description
1 polymer ?
#
loop_
_entity_poly.entity_id
_entity_poly.type
_entity_poly.pdbx_seq_one_letter_code
_entity_poly.pdbx_strand_id
1 'polypeptide(L)'
;MIDWIEDINDEIQALLRRYQSSVATQAAWRINMENLSDAEAYAYMRDIGAMQEPRIKGRIHMARHPFRSGFISSYFYGNEAVRRVRLAVGDDPIRRKAFVAELYGKMHSPESLCLALGVPYRSYGDK
;
A
#
# COMPACT_ATOMS: atom_id res chain seq x y z
N MET A 1 3.82 -9.69 -9.40
CA MET A 1 4.87 -10.06 -8.44
C MET A 1 5.84 -10.85 -9.27
N ILE A 2 7.09 -10.43 -9.37
CA ILE A 2 8.10 -11.14 -10.16
C ILE A 2 8.33 -12.47 -9.40
N ASP A 3 8.24 -13.61 -10.08
CA ASP A 3 8.20 -14.97 -9.51
C ASP A 3 9.54 -15.43 -8.90
N TRP A 4 10.11 -14.65 -7.97
CA TRP A 4 11.30 -15.01 -7.20
C TRP A 4 10.87 -15.77 -5.92
N ILE A 5 10.15 -16.88 -6.10
CA ILE A 5 9.96 -17.85 -5.03
C ILE A 5 10.64 -19.12 -5.52
N GLU A 6 11.85 -19.34 -5.04
CA GLU A 6 12.68 -20.47 -5.46
C GLU A 6 12.59 -21.63 -4.46
N ASP A 7 12.37 -21.33 -3.18
CA ASP A 7 12.27 -22.32 -2.12
C ASP A 7 11.25 -21.97 -1.01
N ILE A 8 11.17 -22.85 0.00
CA ILE A 8 10.30 -22.69 1.16
C ILE A 8 10.65 -21.46 2.02
N ASN A 9 11.91 -21.04 2.04
CA ASN A 9 12.34 -19.87 2.79
C ASN A 9 11.79 -18.59 2.14
N ASP A 10 11.78 -18.53 0.81
CA ASP A 10 11.16 -17.45 0.06
C ASP A 10 9.65 -17.38 0.29
N GLU A 11 8.96 -18.53 0.33
CA GLU A 11 7.54 -18.60 0.67
C GLU A 11 7.27 -18.05 2.07
N ILE A 12 8.02 -18.52 3.08
CA ILE A 12 7.92 -18.05 4.46
C ILE A 12 8.16 -16.54 4.52
N GLN A 13 9.20 -16.06 3.85
CA GLN A 13 9.55 -14.64 3.83
C GLN A 13 8.48 -13.80 3.13
N ALA A 14 7.89 -14.29 2.04
CA ALA A 14 6.80 -13.62 1.35
C ALA A 14 5.54 -13.54 2.23
N LEU A 15 5.23 -14.59 2.97
CA LEU A 15 4.12 -14.62 3.92
C LEU A 15 4.37 -13.67 5.11
N LEU A 16 5.56 -13.71 5.70
CA LEU A 16 5.95 -12.81 6.79
C LEU A 16 5.87 -11.34 6.35
N ARG A 17 6.33 -11.01 5.14
CA ARG A 17 6.23 -9.65 4.59
C ARG A 17 4.78 -9.19 4.39
N ARG A 18 3.89 -10.07 3.95
CA ARG A 18 2.45 -9.76 3.82
C ARG A 18 1.83 -9.51 5.20
N TYR A 19 2.08 -10.41 6.15
CA TYR A 19 1.63 -10.26 7.53
C TYR A 19 2.09 -8.94 8.15
N GLN A 20 3.39 -8.64 8.05
CA GLN A 20 3.96 -7.39 8.55
C GLN A 20 3.40 -6.15 7.86
N SER A 21 3.02 -6.25 6.58
CA SER A 21 2.37 -5.15 5.88
C SER A 21 0.97 -4.88 6.44
N SER A 22 0.19 -5.94 6.73
CA SER A 22 -1.11 -5.81 7.38
C SER A 22 -1.01 -5.18 8.77
N VAL A 23 -0.06 -5.64 9.59
CA VAL A 23 0.19 -5.05 10.93
C VAL A 23 0.59 -3.58 10.82
N ALA A 24 1.46 -3.22 9.87
CA ALA A 24 1.86 -1.82 9.66
C ALA A 24 0.68 -0.93 9.21
N THR A 25 -0.21 -1.44 8.35
CA THR A 25 -1.43 -0.74 7.95
C THR A 25 -2.36 -0.52 9.14
N GLN A 26 -2.58 -1.56 9.97
CA GLN A 26 -3.39 -1.41 11.17
C GLN A 26 -2.77 -0.41 12.14
N ALA A 27 -1.46 -0.50 12.40
CA ALA A 27 -0.74 0.46 13.24
C ALA A 27 -0.92 1.90 12.74
N ALA A 28 -0.80 2.14 11.43
CA ALA A 28 -1.00 3.45 10.85
C ALA A 28 -2.44 3.97 10.99
N TRP A 29 -3.44 3.10 10.89
CA TRP A 29 -4.83 3.47 11.18
C TRP A 29 -5.00 3.86 12.65
N ARG A 30 -4.49 3.04 13.59
CA ARG A 30 -4.57 3.32 15.03
C ARG A 30 -3.86 4.62 15.41
N ILE A 31 -2.69 4.87 14.82
CA ILE A 31 -1.93 6.13 14.97
C ILE A 31 -2.78 7.35 14.57
N ASN A 32 -3.48 7.28 13.44
CA ASN A 32 -4.16 8.42 12.83
C ASN A 32 -5.63 8.59 13.24
N MET A 33 -6.28 7.52 13.67
CA MET A 33 -7.72 7.50 13.98
C MET A 33 -8.01 7.21 15.45
N GLU A 34 -7.15 6.47 16.13
CA GLU A 34 -7.29 6.13 17.56
C GLU A 34 -6.32 6.91 18.46
N ASN A 35 -5.53 7.82 17.89
CA ASN A 35 -4.51 8.59 18.62
C ASN A 35 -3.49 7.73 19.38
N LEU A 36 -3.17 6.53 18.86
CA LEU A 36 -2.17 5.65 19.47
C LEU A 36 -0.82 6.37 19.57
N SER A 37 -0.14 6.29 20.71
CA SER A 37 1.18 6.90 20.88
C SER A 37 2.26 6.15 20.09
N ASP A 38 3.41 6.79 19.88
CA ASP A 38 4.53 6.17 19.16
C ASP A 38 5.10 4.96 19.93
N ALA A 39 5.08 5.00 21.27
CA ALA A 39 5.52 3.89 22.12
C ALA A 39 4.58 2.68 22.00
N GLU A 40 3.26 2.91 22.02
CA GLU A 40 2.27 1.85 21.83
C GLU A 40 2.32 1.26 20.42
N ALA A 41 2.47 2.11 19.40
CA ALA A 41 2.62 1.67 18.02
C ALA A 41 3.91 0.85 17.82
N TYR A 42 5.00 1.26 18.47
CA TYR A 42 6.26 0.52 18.47
C TYR A 42 6.08 -0.88 19.07
N ALA A 43 5.53 -0.95 20.30
CA ALA A 43 5.28 -2.22 20.99
C ALA A 43 4.37 -3.13 20.16
N TYR A 44 3.28 -2.60 19.61
CA TYR A 44 2.38 -3.35 18.74
C TYR A 44 3.08 -3.92 17.50
N MET A 45 3.87 -3.13 16.78
CA MET A 45 4.56 -3.63 15.58
C MET A 45 5.72 -4.58 15.89
N ARG A 46 6.36 -4.45 17.05
CA ARG A 46 7.38 -5.39 17.55
C ARG A 46 6.74 -6.72 17.94
N ASP A 47 5.75 -6.69 18.83
CA ASP A 47 5.20 -7.87 19.49
C ASP A 47 4.23 -8.63 18.59
N ILE A 48 3.38 -7.92 17.86
CA ILE A 48 2.44 -8.53 16.92
C ILE A 48 3.13 -8.74 15.58
N GLY A 49 3.85 -7.75 15.05
CA GLY A 49 4.43 -7.81 13.72
C GLY A 49 5.77 -8.56 13.61
N ALA A 50 6.43 -8.91 14.72
CA ALA A 50 7.80 -9.41 14.72
C ALA A 50 8.74 -8.54 13.86
N MET A 51 8.52 -7.22 13.85
CA MET A 51 9.27 -6.29 13.00
C MET A 51 10.56 -5.83 13.66
N GLN A 52 11.58 -5.65 12.85
CA GLN A 52 12.84 -5.05 13.27
C GLN A 52 12.70 -3.55 13.53
N GLU A 53 13.42 -3.03 14.53
CA GLU A 53 13.35 -1.64 14.98
C GLU A 53 13.47 -0.60 13.84
N PRO A 54 14.42 -0.73 12.88
CA PRO A 54 14.52 0.24 11.77
C PRO A 54 13.24 0.31 10.93
N ARG A 55 12.59 -0.84 10.70
CA ARG A 55 11.33 -0.90 9.95
C ARG A 55 10.21 -0.23 10.73
N ILE A 56 10.12 -0.48 12.04
CA ILE A 56 9.10 0.12 12.91
C ILE A 56 9.22 1.64 12.87
N LYS A 57 10.41 2.19 13.10
CA LYS A 57 10.67 3.64 13.05
C LYS A 57 10.22 4.25 11.72
N GLY A 58 10.57 3.62 10.60
CA GLY A 58 10.14 4.07 9.27
C GLY A 58 8.62 4.06 9.09
N ARG A 59 7.90 3.09 9.65
CA ARG A 59 6.44 3.02 9.59
C ARG A 59 5.76 4.08 10.45
N ILE A 60 6.25 4.33 11.66
CA ILE A 60 5.73 5.42 12.52
C ILE A 60 5.94 6.77 11.82
N HIS A 61 7.16 7.02 11.31
CA HIS A 61 7.46 8.26 10.59
C HIS A 61 6.54 8.48 9.39
N MET A 62 6.33 7.44 8.58
CA MET A 62 5.39 7.50 7.45
C MET A 62 3.95 7.75 7.91
N ALA A 63 3.52 7.11 9.00
CA ALA A 63 2.18 7.24 9.54
C ALA A 63 1.87 8.62 10.12
N ARG A 64 2.88 9.30 10.66
CA ARG A 64 2.78 10.66 11.20
C ARG A 64 2.96 11.76 10.16
N HIS A 65 3.47 11.44 8.97
CA HIS A 65 3.77 12.44 7.96
C HIS A 65 2.47 13.12 7.48
N PRO A 66 2.32 14.46 7.60
CA PRO A 66 1.06 15.17 7.34
C PRO A 66 0.47 14.93 5.95
N PHE A 67 1.31 14.80 4.93
CA PHE A 67 0.87 14.56 3.55
C PHE A 67 0.61 13.08 3.23
N ARG A 68 0.94 12.15 4.13
CA ARG A 68 0.76 10.71 3.89
C ARG A 68 -0.29 10.10 4.80
N SER A 69 -0.41 10.57 6.04
CA SER A 69 -1.34 10.06 7.05
C SER A 69 -2.75 9.85 6.51
N GLY A 70 -3.33 10.86 5.85
CA GLY A 70 -4.68 10.81 5.27
C GLY A 70 -4.85 9.80 4.12
N PHE A 71 -3.75 9.35 3.51
CA PHE A 71 -3.78 8.42 2.36
C PHE A 71 -3.37 7.00 2.73
N ILE A 72 -2.98 6.70 3.98
CA ILE A 72 -2.48 5.35 4.30
C ILE A 72 -3.55 4.27 4.09
N SER A 73 -4.81 4.60 4.39
CA SER A 73 -5.96 3.72 4.12
C SER A 73 -6.16 3.45 2.63
N SER A 74 -5.86 4.40 1.74
CA SER A 74 -6.04 4.24 0.30
C SER A 74 -5.03 3.25 -0.31
N TYR A 75 -3.81 3.16 0.23
CA TYR A 75 -2.86 2.13 -0.20
C TYR A 75 -3.36 0.71 0.12
N PHE A 76 -4.00 0.51 1.28
CA PHE A 76 -4.58 -0.78 1.63
C PHE A 76 -5.78 -1.13 0.76
N TYR A 77 -6.74 -0.20 0.67
CA TYR A 77 -7.96 -0.43 -0.10
C TYR A 77 -7.66 -0.61 -1.60
N GLY A 78 -6.73 0.18 -2.13
CA GLY A 78 -6.24 0.05 -3.51
C GLY A 78 -5.57 -1.30 -3.75
N ASN A 79 -4.69 -1.76 -2.86
CA ASN A 79 -4.07 -3.09 -2.97
C ASN A 79 -5.11 -4.21 -2.94
N GLU A 80 -6.11 -4.15 -2.05
CA GLU A 80 -7.17 -5.17 -1.99
C GLU A 80 -8.06 -5.17 -3.22
N ALA A 81 -8.42 -3.99 -3.75
CA ALA A 81 -9.18 -3.88 -4.99
C ALA A 81 -8.45 -4.54 -6.17
N VAL A 82 -7.15 -4.22 -6.34
CA VAL A 82 -6.29 -4.82 -7.36
C VAL A 82 -6.15 -6.33 -7.16
N ARG A 83 -5.94 -6.78 -5.91
CA ARG A 83 -5.79 -8.22 -5.58
C ARG A 83 -7.04 -9.01 -5.94
N ARG A 84 -8.24 -8.50 -5.62
CA ARG A 84 -9.53 -9.17 -5.91
C ARG A 84 -9.70 -9.40 -7.41
N VAL A 85 -9.47 -8.36 -8.23
CA VAL A 85 -9.57 -8.48 -9.69
C VAL A 85 -8.52 -9.45 -10.23
N ARG A 86 -7.26 -9.36 -9.76
CA ARG A 86 -6.19 -10.29 -10.15
C ARG A 86 -6.57 -11.75 -9.89
N LEU A 87 -7.12 -12.06 -8.72
CA LEU A 87 -7.53 -13.42 -8.37
C LEU A 87 -8.72 -13.90 -9.21
N ALA A 88 -9.70 -13.03 -9.49
CA ALA A 88 -10.86 -13.36 -10.32
C ALA A 88 -10.52 -13.58 -11.81
N VAL A 89 -9.45 -12.95 -12.29
CA VAL A 89 -8.90 -13.15 -13.63
C VAL A 89 -8.15 -14.49 -13.74
N GLY A 90 -7.53 -14.96 -12.65
CA GLY A 90 -6.83 -16.24 -12.60
C GLY A 90 -5.62 -16.31 -13.55
N ASP A 91 -5.43 -17.46 -14.19
CA ASP A 91 -4.32 -17.72 -15.10
C ASP A 91 -4.70 -17.59 -16.59
N ASP A 92 -5.91 -17.11 -16.89
CA ASP A 92 -6.34 -16.82 -18.26
C ASP A 92 -5.44 -15.74 -18.88
N PRO A 93 -4.63 -16.06 -19.91
CA PRO A 93 -3.66 -15.12 -20.47
C PRO A 93 -4.31 -13.90 -21.13
N ILE A 94 -5.48 -14.06 -21.76
CA ILE A 94 -6.19 -12.99 -22.44
C ILE A 94 -6.75 -12.01 -21.40
N ARG A 95 -7.42 -12.54 -20.37
CA ARG A 95 -7.98 -11.72 -19.29
C ARG A 95 -6.89 -11.04 -18.46
N ARG A 96 -5.75 -11.70 -18.23
CA ARG A 96 -4.58 -11.08 -17.56
C ARG A 96 -4.03 -9.92 -18.36
N LYS A 97 -3.85 -10.09 -19.68
CA LYS A 97 -3.39 -9.02 -20.57
C LYS A 97 -4.35 -7.83 -20.55
N ALA A 98 -5.66 -8.09 -20.63
CA ALA A 98 -6.69 -7.05 -20.55
C ALA A 98 -6.66 -6.32 -19.20
N PHE A 99 -6.54 -7.06 -18.08
CA PHE A 99 -6.43 -6.48 -16.75
C PHE A 99 -5.20 -5.56 -16.59
N VAL A 100 -4.03 -6.00 -17.05
CA VAL A 100 -2.81 -5.18 -17.02
C VAL A 100 -2.96 -3.93 -17.87
N ALA A 101 -3.55 -4.05 -19.07
CA ALA A 101 -3.82 -2.92 -19.95
C ALA A 101 -4.82 -1.93 -19.33
N GLU A 102 -5.84 -2.41 -18.61
CA GLU A 102 -6.78 -1.54 -17.89
C GLU A 102 -6.09 -0.82 -16.73
N LEU A 103 -5.31 -1.55 -15.92
CA LEU A 103 -4.68 -1.02 -14.72
C LEU A 103 -3.59 0.02 -15.03
N TYR A 104 -2.78 -0.21 -16.07
CA TYR A 104 -1.63 0.62 -16.40
C TYR A 104 -1.80 1.45 -17.67
N GLY A 105 -2.61 0.99 -18.63
CA GLY A 105 -2.79 1.67 -19.91
C GLY A 105 -3.71 2.89 -19.84
N LYS A 106 -4.52 3.01 -18.78
CA LYS A 106 -5.37 4.18 -18.50
C LYS A 106 -4.92 4.97 -17.29
N MET A 107 -3.70 4.73 -16.78
CA MET A 107 -3.21 5.42 -15.58
C MET A 107 -3.37 6.93 -15.75
N HIS A 108 -4.34 7.48 -15.03
CA HIS A 108 -4.59 8.90 -15.07
C HIS A 108 -3.37 9.59 -14.43
N SER A 109 -2.62 10.36 -15.21
CA SER A 109 -1.76 11.38 -14.63
C SER A 109 -2.64 12.33 -13.81
N PRO A 110 -2.10 12.98 -12.76
CA PRO A 110 -2.83 14.02 -12.04
C PRO A 110 -3.47 15.05 -12.97
N GLU A 111 -2.77 15.38 -14.07
CA GLU A 111 -3.27 16.23 -15.15
C GLU A 111 -4.51 15.65 -15.84
N SER A 112 -4.48 14.38 -16.26
CA SER A 112 -5.63 13.76 -16.93
C SER A 112 -6.86 13.62 -16.01
N LEU A 113 -6.64 13.49 -14.70
CA LEU A 113 -7.72 13.48 -13.70
C LEU A 113 -8.34 14.87 -13.54
N CYS A 114 -7.50 15.90 -13.46
CA CYS A 114 -7.91 17.30 -13.45
C CYS A 114 -8.75 17.64 -14.69
N LEU A 115 -8.25 17.30 -15.88
CA LEU A 115 -8.95 17.49 -17.15
C LEU A 115 -10.30 16.76 -17.20
N ALA A 116 -10.36 15.50 -16.76
CA ALA A 116 -11.59 14.71 -16.76
C ALA A 116 -12.69 15.28 -15.86
N LEU A 117 -12.31 16.04 -14.83
CA LEU A 117 -13.24 16.62 -13.86
C LEU A 117 -13.42 18.14 -14.03
N GLY A 118 -12.86 18.73 -15.09
CA GLY A 118 -12.90 20.18 -15.32
C GLY A 118 -12.17 21.00 -14.25
N VAL A 119 -11.24 20.37 -13.53
CA VAL A 119 -10.39 21.02 -12.52
C VAL A 119 -9.11 21.48 -13.20
N PRO A 120 -8.67 22.74 -13.04
CA PRO A 120 -7.38 23.18 -13.57
C PRO A 120 -6.23 22.39 -12.92
N TYR A 121 -5.39 21.76 -13.75
CA TYR A 121 -4.17 21.11 -13.26
C TYR A 121 -3.15 22.17 -12.84
N ARG A 122 -2.55 22.01 -11.66
CA ARG A 122 -1.42 22.83 -11.17
C ARG A 122 -0.27 21.92 -10.80
N SER A 123 0.90 22.21 -11.35
CA SER A 123 2.13 21.54 -10.96
C SER A 123 2.68 22.13 -9.65
N TYR A 124 3.52 21.38 -8.96
CA TYR A 124 4.17 21.87 -7.73
C TYR A 124 5.09 23.06 -8.07
N GLY A 125 4.73 24.25 -7.61
CA GLY A 125 5.46 25.51 -7.87
C GLY A 125 4.66 26.57 -8.63
N ASP A 126 3.50 26.21 -9.18
CA ASP A 126 2.61 27.16 -9.84
C ASP A 126 1.89 28.03 -8.79
N LYS A 127 2.14 29.35 -8.80
CA LYS A 127 1.44 30.34 -7.97
C LYS A 127 0.01 30.57 -8.48
#